data_AF-A0AAI8VUZ2-F1
#
_entry.id   AF-A0AAI8VUZ2-F1
#
_cell.length_a   1.000
_cell.length_b   1.000
_cell.length_c   1.000
_cell.angle_alpha   90.00
_cell.angle_beta   90.00
_cell.angle_gamma   90.00
#
_symmetry.space_group_name_H-M   'P 1'
#
loop_
_entity.id
_entity.type
_entity.pdbx_description
1 polymer ?
#
loop_
_entity_poly.entity_id
_entity_poly.type
_entity_poly.pdbx_seq_one_letter_code
_entity_poly.pdbx_strand_id
1 'polypeptide(L)'
;MKSTLVFLGQVVAIFARSQFAGVNIAGFDFGADIQGAHNISNSQGPVVTLGEGHSDGGAQMVHFSQNDGLNTFRLPVTWQFLINSRNLNGSATAATGGSSNGTLDRVNAAAYNQLVRACLDTGSSCIVDIHNYARFEGQVIGQGGPSNAQFANLWSRSPPW
;
A
#
# COMPACT_ATOMS: atom_id res chain seq x y z
N MET A 1 60.99 -36.14 -10.97
CA MET A 1 60.44 -35.14 -10.02
C MET A 1 58.93 -35.29 -10.03
N LYS A 2 58.31 -35.47 -8.85
CA LYS A 2 56.88 -35.79 -8.71
C LYS A 2 56.04 -34.51 -8.85
N SER A 3 55.08 -34.51 -9.79
CA SER A 3 54.15 -33.40 -9.99
C SER A 3 52.98 -33.56 -9.01
N THR A 4 52.83 -32.60 -8.10
CA THR A 4 51.73 -32.58 -7.12
C THR A 4 50.63 -31.68 -7.64
N LEU A 5 49.49 -32.26 -8.01
CA LEU A 5 48.27 -31.53 -8.37
C LEU A 5 47.56 -31.07 -7.09
N VAL A 6 47.37 -29.76 -6.91
CA VAL A 6 46.60 -29.20 -5.80
C VAL A 6 45.19 -28.88 -6.30
N PHE A 7 44.19 -29.61 -5.81
CA PHE A 7 42.78 -29.28 -6.01
C PHE A 7 42.34 -28.24 -4.97
N LEU A 8 42.13 -27.00 -5.40
CA LEU A 8 41.43 -25.98 -4.63
C LEU A 8 39.93 -26.23 -4.75
N GLY A 9 39.34 -26.95 -3.78
CA GLY A 9 37.90 -27.09 -3.66
C GLY A 9 37.26 -25.74 -3.34
N GLN A 10 36.46 -25.21 -4.27
CA GLN A 10 35.65 -24.01 -4.00
C GLN A 10 34.45 -24.41 -3.13
N VAL A 11 34.45 -23.96 -1.88
CA VAL A 11 33.27 -24.03 -1.01
C VAL A 11 32.32 -22.92 -1.45
N VAL A 12 31.29 -23.26 -2.21
CA VAL A 12 30.22 -22.32 -2.56
C VAL A 12 29.26 -22.24 -1.38
N ALA A 13 29.35 -21.16 -0.60
CA ALA A 13 28.34 -20.85 0.40
C ALA A 13 27.07 -20.39 -0.32
N ILE A 14 26.01 -21.21 -0.27
CA ILE A 14 24.69 -20.85 -0.77
C ILE A 14 24.02 -19.99 0.31
N PHE A 15 24.11 -18.67 0.17
CA PHE A 15 23.29 -17.76 0.98
C PHE A 15 21.89 -17.70 0.38
N ALA A 16 20.89 -18.16 1.12
CA ALA A 16 19.50 -17.93 0.76
C ALA A 16 19.19 -16.43 0.89
N ARG A 17 19.20 -15.70 -0.23
CA ARG A 17 18.79 -14.30 -0.28
C ARG A 17 17.26 -14.25 -0.33
N SER A 18 16.64 -13.39 0.47
CA SER A 18 15.21 -13.11 0.34
C SER A 18 14.91 -12.70 -1.10
N GLN A 19 13.86 -13.28 -1.69
CA GLN A 19 13.41 -12.93 -3.04
C GLN A 19 12.99 -11.47 -3.14
N PHE A 20 12.46 -10.92 -2.04
CA PHE A 20 11.95 -9.55 -1.98
C PHE A 20 12.69 -8.73 -0.91
N ALA A 21 13.11 -7.53 -1.30
CA ALA A 21 13.68 -6.51 -0.44
C ALA A 21 13.08 -5.16 -0.81
N GLY A 22 12.65 -4.40 0.19
CA GLY A 22 11.79 -3.26 -0.06
C GLY A 22 11.58 -2.35 1.14
N VAL A 23 10.85 -1.26 0.88
CA VAL A 23 10.45 -0.26 1.87
C VAL A 23 8.96 0.02 1.78
N ASN A 24 8.42 0.72 2.79
CA ASN A 24 7.07 1.26 2.74
C ASN A 24 7.11 2.66 2.13
N ILE A 25 6.22 2.94 1.18
CA ILE A 25 6.00 4.26 0.60
C ILE A 25 4.70 4.80 1.19
N ALA A 26 4.80 5.35 2.40
CA ALA A 26 3.68 5.77 3.23
C ALA A 26 3.13 7.15 2.85
N GLY A 27 1.97 7.50 3.40
CA GLY A 27 1.34 8.83 3.28
C GLY A 27 -0.18 8.74 3.13
N PHE A 28 -0.69 7.79 2.35
CA PHE A 28 -2.13 7.55 2.24
C PHE A 28 -2.75 6.91 3.50
N ASP A 29 -1.91 6.42 4.41
CA ASP A 29 -2.24 5.90 5.73
C ASP A 29 -2.15 6.97 6.84
N PHE A 30 -1.64 8.17 6.56
CA PHE A 30 -1.49 9.21 7.59
C PHE A 30 -2.85 9.64 8.13
N GLY A 31 -2.93 9.76 9.45
CA GLY A 31 -4.19 9.97 10.17
C GLY A 31 -4.90 8.68 10.59
N ALA A 32 -4.31 7.51 10.38
CA ALA A 32 -4.81 6.23 10.87
C ALA A 32 -4.42 6.03 12.34
N ASP A 33 -5.33 5.45 13.12
CA ASP A 33 -5.02 4.93 14.44
C ASP A 33 -5.14 3.39 14.50
N ILE A 34 -4.66 2.82 15.60
CA ILE A 34 -4.67 1.37 15.82
C ILE A 34 -6.08 0.83 16.13
N GLN A 35 -7.05 1.72 16.32
CA GLN A 35 -8.47 1.42 16.48
C GLN A 35 -9.19 1.35 15.12
N GLY A 36 -8.47 1.56 14.01
CA GLY A 36 -9.02 1.51 12.65
C GLY A 36 -9.92 2.69 12.33
N ALA A 37 -9.81 3.80 13.07
CA ALA A 37 -10.38 5.08 12.69
C ALA A 37 -9.36 5.86 11.85
N HIS A 38 -9.87 6.73 10.97
CA HIS A 38 -9.01 7.53 10.09
C HIS A 38 -9.52 8.95 9.94
N ASN A 39 -8.62 9.93 10.06
CA ASN A 39 -8.89 11.28 9.62
C ASN A 39 -8.46 11.47 8.17
N ILE A 40 -9.42 11.41 7.25
CA ILE A 40 -9.19 11.49 5.79
C ILE A 40 -8.43 12.76 5.40
N SER A 41 -8.66 13.89 6.09
CA SER A 41 -7.98 15.16 5.80
C SER A 41 -6.47 15.14 6.08
N ASN A 42 -6.00 14.16 6.85
CA ASN A 42 -4.59 14.02 7.20
C ASN A 42 -3.85 13.08 6.23
N SER A 43 -4.55 12.46 5.27
CA SER A 43 -3.93 11.68 4.21
C SER A 43 -3.04 12.57 3.36
N GLN A 44 -1.75 12.23 3.30
CA GLN A 44 -0.74 12.95 2.53
C GLN A 44 -0.05 11.98 1.57
N GLY A 45 -0.84 11.40 0.66
CA GLY A 45 -0.34 10.46 -0.34
C GLY A 45 0.91 10.99 -1.05
N PRO A 46 1.98 10.17 -1.23
CA PRO A 46 3.27 10.61 -1.76
C PRO A 46 3.24 10.70 -3.29
N VAL A 47 2.36 11.57 -3.81
CA VAL A 47 2.10 11.79 -5.23
C VAL A 47 2.14 13.29 -5.51
N VAL A 48 3.15 13.75 -6.24
CA VAL A 48 3.41 15.19 -6.50
C VAL A 48 2.27 15.92 -7.19
N THR A 49 1.48 15.22 -8.02
CA THR A 49 0.35 15.79 -8.76
C THR A 49 -0.85 16.12 -7.86
N LEU A 50 -0.83 15.71 -6.58
CA LEU A 50 -1.87 16.06 -5.60
C LEU A 50 -1.68 17.45 -5.00
N GLY A 51 -0.53 18.09 -5.21
CA GLY A 51 -0.28 19.49 -4.84
C GLY A 51 0.92 19.70 -3.91
N GLU A 52 1.02 20.91 -3.39
CA GLU A 52 2.11 21.31 -2.48
C GLU A 52 2.09 20.51 -1.17
N GLY A 53 3.28 20.21 -0.63
CA GLY A 53 3.44 19.45 0.61
C GLY A 53 3.41 17.93 0.46
N HIS A 54 3.11 17.41 -0.73
CA HIS A 54 3.20 15.98 -1.04
C HIS A 54 4.62 15.58 -1.44
N SER A 55 5.12 14.45 -0.93
CA SER A 55 6.43 13.91 -1.30
C SER A 55 6.39 13.18 -2.66
N ASP A 56 7.56 13.01 -3.28
CA ASP A 56 7.69 12.30 -4.55
C ASP A 56 7.96 10.81 -4.33
N GLY A 57 6.90 10.03 -4.08
CA GLY A 57 7.00 8.58 -3.89
C GLY A 57 7.45 7.85 -5.15
N GLY A 58 7.10 8.36 -6.33
CA GLY A 58 7.51 7.78 -7.61
C GLY A 58 9.01 7.86 -7.82
N ALA A 59 9.60 9.05 -7.67
CA ALA A 59 11.05 9.22 -7.78
C ALA A 59 11.81 8.46 -6.68
N GLN A 60 11.26 8.37 -5.46
CA GLN A 60 11.82 7.53 -4.40
C GLN A 60 11.90 6.06 -4.81
N MET A 61 10.81 5.49 -5.35
CA MET A 61 10.81 4.10 -5.81
C MET A 61 11.77 3.86 -6.97
N VAL A 62 11.89 4.82 -7.91
CA VAL A 62 12.91 4.77 -8.97
C VAL A 62 14.32 4.73 -8.38
N HIS A 63 14.61 5.60 -7.41
CA HIS A 63 15.89 5.62 -6.71
C HIS A 63 16.18 4.28 -6.02
N PHE A 64 15.23 3.79 -5.21
CA PHE A 64 15.37 2.53 -4.49
C PHE A 64 15.56 1.32 -5.42
N SER A 65 14.85 1.29 -6.55
CA SER A 65 14.97 0.20 -7.52
C SER A 65 16.31 0.24 -8.24
N GLN A 66 16.70 1.41 -8.77
CA GLN A 66 17.86 1.53 -9.65
C GLN A 66 19.19 1.61 -8.90
N ASN A 67 19.21 2.24 -7.73
CA ASN A 67 20.46 2.51 -7.00
C ASN A 67 20.67 1.56 -5.82
N ASP A 68 19.59 1.12 -5.17
CA ASP A 68 19.69 0.27 -3.95
C ASP A 68 19.33 -1.19 -4.21
N GLY A 69 18.85 -1.52 -5.42
CA GLY A 69 18.48 -2.88 -5.81
C GLY A 69 17.27 -3.44 -5.08
N LEU A 70 16.38 -2.57 -4.57
CA LEU A 70 15.10 -2.97 -3.99
C LEU A 70 14.11 -3.35 -5.09
N ASN A 71 13.24 -4.32 -4.83
CA ASN A 71 12.36 -4.90 -5.84
C ASN A 71 10.92 -5.13 -5.35
N THR A 72 10.58 -4.64 -4.16
CA THR A 72 9.20 -4.59 -3.69
C THR A 72 8.94 -3.31 -2.92
N PHE A 73 7.72 -2.78 -3.04
CA PHE A 73 7.27 -1.62 -2.27
C PHE A 73 5.90 -1.90 -1.67
N ARG A 74 5.76 -1.61 -0.38
CA ARG A 74 4.46 -1.67 0.30
C ARG A 74 3.85 -0.28 0.30
N LEU A 75 2.58 -0.20 -0.11
CA LEU A 75 1.84 1.04 -0.31
C LEU A 75 0.65 1.04 0.67
N PRO A 76 0.82 1.58 1.89
CA PRO A 76 -0.26 1.67 2.87
C PRO A 76 -1.33 2.66 2.43
N VAL A 77 -2.60 2.28 2.60
CA VAL A 77 -3.76 3.14 2.38
C VAL A 77 -4.88 2.75 3.32
N THR A 78 -5.64 3.72 3.84
CA THR A 78 -6.81 3.39 4.66
C THR A 78 -8.03 3.04 3.82
N TRP A 79 -8.88 2.16 4.37
CA TRP A 79 -10.19 1.87 3.81
C TRP A 79 -11.00 3.16 3.64
N GLN A 80 -11.03 4.01 4.67
CA GLN A 80 -11.75 5.27 4.68
C GLN A 80 -11.33 6.21 3.53
N PHE A 81 -10.03 6.30 3.23
CA PHE A 81 -9.54 7.08 2.09
C PHE A 81 -10.09 6.51 0.77
N LEU A 82 -9.98 5.19 0.56
CA LEU A 82 -10.40 4.55 -0.69
C LEU A 82 -11.90 4.73 -1.02
N ILE A 83 -12.76 4.82 0.00
CA ILE A 83 -14.20 5.04 -0.18
C ILE A 83 -14.61 6.50 0.07
N ASN A 84 -13.67 7.35 0.48
CA ASN A 84 -13.87 8.73 0.89
C ASN A 84 -15.00 8.89 1.93
N SER A 85 -15.04 7.98 2.91
CA SER A 85 -16.13 7.87 3.87
C SER A 85 -15.69 7.14 5.14
N ARG A 86 -16.28 7.53 6.28
CA ARG A 86 -16.18 6.83 7.58
C ARG A 86 -17.43 6.01 7.89
N ASN A 87 -18.27 5.77 6.88
CA ASN A 87 -19.53 5.06 6.99
C ASN A 87 -19.72 4.10 5.80
N LEU A 88 -20.18 2.88 6.09
CA LEU A 88 -20.40 1.80 5.12
C LEU A 88 -21.88 1.48 4.86
N ASN A 89 -22.80 2.13 5.58
CA ASN A 89 -24.23 1.81 5.64
C ASN A 89 -25.13 2.93 5.11
N GLY A 90 -24.64 3.82 4.26
CA GLY A 90 -25.47 4.80 3.56
C GLY A 90 -25.98 6.00 4.38
N SER A 91 -25.71 6.11 5.70
CA SER A 91 -26.54 6.92 6.60
C SER A 91 -25.99 8.28 7.09
N ALA A 92 -24.72 8.69 6.88
CA ALA A 92 -24.20 10.05 7.17
C ALA A 92 -22.69 10.15 6.84
N THR A 93 -22.07 11.32 6.99
CA THR A 93 -21.78 12.34 5.98
C THR A 93 -20.58 11.91 5.14
N ALA A 94 -20.76 11.75 3.83
CA ALA A 94 -19.61 11.75 2.94
C ALA A 94 -18.81 13.04 3.17
N ALA A 95 -17.48 12.98 3.23
CA ALA A 95 -16.71 14.16 2.83
C ALA A 95 -17.21 14.52 1.42
N THR A 96 -17.45 15.80 1.13
CA THR A 96 -18.20 16.27 -0.05
C THR A 96 -17.92 15.42 -1.30
N GLY A 97 -18.83 14.49 -1.66
CA GLY A 97 -18.69 13.60 -2.83
C GLY A 97 -18.33 12.12 -2.59
N GLY A 98 -18.08 11.68 -1.36
CA GLY A 98 -17.69 10.29 -1.04
C GLY A 98 -18.79 9.22 -1.15
N SER A 99 -18.36 7.95 -1.19
CA SER A 99 -19.24 6.79 -1.36
C SER A 99 -19.82 6.29 -0.04
N SER A 100 -21.14 6.31 0.08
CA SER A 100 -21.85 5.88 1.29
C SER A 100 -22.18 4.38 1.31
N ASN A 101 -22.03 3.66 0.20
CA ASN A 101 -22.29 2.21 0.09
C ASN A 101 -21.00 1.37 0.14
N GLY A 102 -19.87 1.97 0.52
CA GLY A 102 -18.58 1.29 0.57
C GLY A 102 -17.98 0.95 -0.79
N THR A 103 -18.41 1.61 -1.87
CA THR A 103 -17.71 1.55 -3.16
C THR A 103 -16.48 2.43 -3.12
N LEU A 104 -15.50 2.13 -3.98
CA LEU A 104 -14.37 3.02 -4.17
C LEU A 104 -14.83 4.41 -4.65
N ASP A 105 -14.29 5.44 -4.02
CA ASP A 105 -14.36 6.80 -4.50
C ASP A 105 -13.41 6.95 -5.70
N ARG A 106 -13.93 7.47 -6.81
CA ARG A 106 -13.17 7.53 -8.07
C ARG A 106 -11.95 8.43 -7.97
N VAL A 107 -12.03 9.52 -7.22
CA VAL A 107 -10.94 10.51 -7.11
C VAL A 107 -9.84 9.94 -6.24
N ASN A 108 -10.18 9.44 -5.06
CA ASN A 108 -9.21 8.86 -4.14
C ASN A 108 -8.58 7.57 -4.68
N ALA A 109 -9.38 6.70 -5.31
CA ALA A 109 -8.85 5.52 -5.97
C ALA A 109 -7.92 5.87 -7.14
N ALA A 110 -8.20 6.93 -7.91
CA ALA A 110 -7.31 7.39 -8.97
C ALA A 110 -6.00 7.97 -8.42
N ALA A 111 -6.05 8.73 -7.32
CA ALA A 111 -4.87 9.23 -6.63
C ALA A 111 -3.98 8.10 -6.12
N TYR A 112 -4.57 7.10 -5.45
CA TYR A 112 -3.83 5.92 -4.99
C TYR A 112 -3.25 5.11 -6.17
N ASN A 113 -3.99 5.01 -7.28
CA ASN A 113 -3.53 4.34 -8.50
C ASN A 113 -2.34 5.01 -9.18
N GLN A 114 -2.19 6.33 -9.07
CA GLN A 114 -0.97 6.97 -9.54
C GLN A 114 0.28 6.45 -8.81
N LEU A 115 0.20 6.21 -7.51
CA LEU A 115 1.31 5.63 -6.74
C LEU A 115 1.54 4.15 -7.09
N VAL A 116 0.48 3.36 -7.22
CA VAL A 116 0.58 1.95 -7.62
C VAL A 116 1.23 1.82 -9.00
N ARG A 117 0.83 2.65 -9.96
CA ARG A 117 1.45 2.69 -11.30
C ARG A 117 2.90 3.10 -11.26
N ALA A 118 3.23 4.16 -10.52
CA ALA A 118 4.62 4.56 -10.34
C ALA A 118 5.48 3.42 -9.74
N CYS A 119 4.92 2.60 -8.85
CA CYS A 119 5.59 1.41 -8.34
C CYS A 119 5.80 0.35 -9.44
N LEU A 120 4.75 0.01 -10.18
CA LEU A 120 4.80 -1.00 -11.25
C LEU A 120 5.74 -0.59 -12.39
N ASP A 121 5.81 0.70 -12.71
CA ASP A 121 6.70 1.25 -13.74
C ASP A 121 8.19 1.08 -13.41
N THR A 122 8.54 0.82 -12.14
CA THR A 122 9.91 0.46 -11.75
C THR A 122 10.27 -1.00 -12.04
N GLY A 123 9.30 -1.84 -12.43
CA GLY A 123 9.44 -3.29 -12.54
C GLY A 123 9.37 -4.04 -11.21
N SER A 124 9.03 -3.36 -10.11
CA SER A 124 8.96 -3.94 -8.76
C SER A 124 7.60 -4.58 -8.46
N SER A 125 7.56 -5.42 -7.43
CA SER A 125 6.31 -5.94 -6.85
C SER A 125 5.67 -4.94 -5.89
N CYS A 126 4.39 -4.62 -6.07
CA CYS A 126 3.68 -3.61 -5.29
C CYS A 126 2.65 -4.25 -4.36
N ILE A 127 2.81 -4.07 -3.05
CA ILE A 127 1.90 -4.59 -2.03
C ILE A 127 0.88 -3.52 -1.69
N VAL A 128 -0.39 -3.76 -2.04
CA VAL A 128 -1.51 -2.94 -1.58
C VAL A 128 -1.86 -3.34 -0.14
N ASP A 129 -1.70 -2.40 0.77
CA ASP A 129 -1.92 -2.60 2.19
C ASP A 129 -3.11 -1.79 2.70
N ILE A 130 -4.21 -2.46 3.03
CA ILE A 130 -5.36 -1.83 3.69
C ILE A 130 -5.03 -1.65 5.18
N HIS A 131 -4.62 -0.45 5.54
CA HIS A 131 -3.96 -0.12 6.81
C HIS A 131 -4.96 0.11 7.96
N ASN A 132 -5.80 -0.89 8.26
CA ASN A 132 -6.99 -0.72 9.11
C ASN A 132 -7.00 -1.56 10.40
N TYR A 133 -5.93 -2.30 10.74
CA TYR A 133 -5.83 -3.05 12.00
C TYR A 133 -7.02 -4.00 12.27
N ALA A 134 -7.56 -4.61 11.21
CA ALA A 134 -8.77 -5.43 11.21
C ALA A 134 -10.02 -4.72 11.78
N ARG A 135 -10.04 -3.38 11.77
CA ARG A 135 -11.08 -2.53 12.33
C ARG A 135 -11.56 -1.46 11.36
N PHE A 136 -12.74 -0.95 11.63
CA PHE A 136 -13.29 0.23 10.99
C PHE A 136 -14.04 1.04 12.05
N GLU A 137 -13.58 2.26 12.31
CA GLU A 137 -14.16 3.17 13.30
C GLU A 137 -14.30 2.53 14.70
N GLY A 138 -13.22 1.91 15.19
CA GLY A 138 -13.16 1.26 16.50
C GLY A 138 -13.71 -0.16 16.56
N GLN A 139 -14.47 -0.60 15.54
CA GLN A 139 -15.16 -1.88 15.56
C GLN A 139 -14.43 -2.94 14.74
N VAL A 140 -14.38 -4.18 15.23
CA VAL A 140 -13.68 -5.30 14.59
C VAL A 140 -14.51 -5.89 13.45
N ILE A 141 -13.89 -6.07 12.28
CA ILE A 141 -14.54 -6.65 11.10
C ILE A 141 -15.01 -8.07 11.42
N GLY A 142 -16.28 -8.36 11.13
CA GLY A 142 -16.92 -9.66 11.40
C GLY A 142 -17.27 -9.92 12.87
N GLN A 143 -16.98 -8.97 13.77
CA GLN A 143 -17.13 -9.13 15.23
C GLN A 143 -17.69 -7.87 15.90
N GLY A 144 -18.78 -7.32 15.36
CA GLY A 144 -19.43 -6.09 15.84
C GLY A 144 -19.19 -4.86 14.96
N GLY A 145 -18.17 -4.91 14.09
CA GLY A 145 -17.92 -3.92 13.04
C GLY A 145 -18.51 -4.32 11.69
N PRO A 146 -17.89 -3.87 10.58
CA PRO A 146 -18.33 -4.22 9.23
C PRO A 146 -18.42 -5.74 9.06
N SER A 147 -19.41 -6.20 8.29
CA SER A 147 -19.55 -7.61 7.94
C SER A 147 -18.39 -8.09 7.05
N ASN A 148 -18.15 -9.41 7.04
CA ASN A 148 -17.21 -10.04 6.10
C ASN A 148 -17.55 -9.72 4.65
N ALA A 149 -18.84 -9.59 4.31
CA ALA A 149 -19.29 -9.23 2.96
C ALA A 149 -18.89 -7.79 2.59
N GLN A 150 -19.00 -6.83 3.52
CA GLN A 150 -18.54 -5.45 3.30
C GLN A 150 -17.02 -5.38 3.12
N PHE A 151 -16.26 -6.14 3.90
CA PHE A 151 -14.81 -6.22 3.73
C PHE A 151 -14.39 -6.93 2.44
N ALA A 152 -15.05 -8.03 2.08
CA ALA A 152 -14.82 -8.71 0.80
C ALA A 152 -15.16 -7.80 -0.40
N ASN A 153 -16.22 -6.99 -0.30
CA ASN A 153 -16.60 -6.04 -1.34
C ASN A 153 -15.53 -4.95 -1.58
N LEU A 154 -14.77 -4.56 -0.55
CA LEU A 154 -13.60 -3.68 -0.74
C LEU A 154 -12.57 -4.37 -1.64
N TRP A 155 -12.18 -5.59 -1.31
CA TRP A 155 -11.14 -6.33 -2.04
C TRP A 155 -11.57 -6.79 -3.44
N SER A 156 -12.85 -7.12 -3.64
CA SER A 156 -13.36 -7.51 -4.96
C SER A 156 -13.35 -6.38 -5.96
N ARG A 157 -13.31 -5.13 -5.48
CA ARG A 157 -13.25 -3.92 -6.31
C ARG A 157 -11.79 -3.52 -6.48
N SER A 158 -11.08 -4.22 -7.35
CA SER A 158 -9.79 -3.72 -7.83
C SER A 158 -10.07 -2.60 -8.85
N PRO A 159 -9.49 -1.38 -8.69
CA PRO A 159 -9.34 -0.45 -9.81
C PRO A 159 -8.74 -1.19 -11.01
N PRO A 160 -9.06 -0.82 -12.26
CA PRO A 160 -8.29 -1.28 -13.39
C PRO A 160 -6.87 -0.69 -13.23
N TRP A 161 -5.96 -1.49 -12.69
CA TRP A 161 -4.55 -1.16 -12.59
C TRP A 161 -3.99 -1.02 -13.99
#